data_AF-A0A120K595-F1
#
_entry.id   AF-A0A120K595-F1
#
_cell.length_a   1.000
_cell.length_b   1.000
_cell.length_c   1.000
_cell.angle_alpha   90.00
_cell.angle_beta   90.00
_cell.angle_gamma   90.00
#
_symmetry.space_group_name_H-M   'P 1'
#
loop_
_entity.id
_entity.type
_entity.pdbx_description
1 polymer ?
#
loop_
_entity_poly.entity_id
_entity_poly.type
_entity_poly.pdbx_seq_one_letter_code
_entity_poly.pdbx_strand_id
1 'polypeptide(L)'
;MSCEVKCSNVEGLLQFSVTRVAQALQEHADLVERLREQLNLYMALREGDREEALGQLSEYLVSLRNVRDSIEKAVDEYSMIASCCLARSQDFEALLGYYIMAGSRRERETLEQASRFVDVRGDFERLERLVRALQDALITVSSSAGNFRD
;
A
#
# COMPACT_ATOMS: atom_id res chain seq x y z
N MET A 1 24.19 5.45 0.90
CA MET A 1 23.38 5.52 2.14
C MET A 1 24.27 5.21 3.32
N SER A 2 24.21 6.02 4.39
CA SER A 2 24.81 5.66 5.68
C SER A 2 23.85 4.68 6.36
N CYS A 3 24.37 3.60 6.94
CA CYS A 3 23.53 2.63 7.61
C CYS A 3 23.13 3.11 9.02
N GLU A 4 21.82 3.27 9.26
CA GLU A 4 21.27 3.76 10.52
C GLU A 4 20.66 2.64 11.40
N VAL A 5 20.65 1.40 10.92
CA VAL A 5 20.02 0.25 11.60
C VAL A 5 21.05 -0.54 12.41
N LYS A 6 20.73 -0.83 13.67
CA LYS A 6 21.52 -1.76 14.50
C LYS A 6 21.12 -3.21 14.19
N CYS A 7 21.97 -3.94 13.47
CA CYS A 7 21.66 -5.29 12.98
C CYS A 7 21.74 -6.42 14.03
N SER A 8 21.95 -6.11 15.32
CA SER A 8 22.13 -7.13 16.37
C SER A 8 20.86 -7.97 16.68
N ASN A 9 19.69 -7.52 16.24
CA ASN A 9 18.41 -8.24 16.38
C ASN A 9 17.61 -8.20 15.06
N VAL A 10 18.27 -8.53 13.95
CA VAL A 10 17.69 -8.38 12.61
C VAL A 10 16.42 -9.21 12.40
N GLU A 11 16.34 -10.42 12.97
CA GLU A 11 15.14 -11.27 12.87
C GLU A 11 13.91 -10.60 13.51
N GLY A 12 14.08 -10.04 14.71
CA GLY A 12 13.00 -9.30 15.38
C GLY A 12 12.58 -8.03 14.61
N LEU A 13 13.54 -7.34 14.00
CA LEU A 13 13.25 -6.17 13.15
C LEU A 13 12.47 -6.56 11.90
N LEU A 14 12.87 -7.64 11.21
CA LEU A 14 12.17 -8.15 10.05
C LEU A 14 10.74 -8.61 10.40
N GLN A 15 10.58 -9.35 11.49
CA GLN A 15 9.25 -9.80 11.96
C GLN A 15 8.33 -8.61 12.26
N PHE A 16 8.87 -7.57 12.88
CA PHE A 16 8.14 -6.34 13.15
C PHE A 16 7.73 -5.61 11.86
N SER A 17 8.64 -5.48 10.90
CA SER A 17 8.34 -4.91 9.58
C SER A 17 7.27 -5.70 8.82
N VAL A 18 7.36 -7.04 8.81
CA VAL A 18 6.33 -7.93 8.22
C VAL A 18 4.97 -7.67 8.84
N THR A 19 4.91 -7.62 10.17
CA THR A 19 3.66 -7.40 10.89
C THR A 19 3.04 -6.05 10.52
N ARG A 20 3.86 -4.99 10.46
CA ARG A 20 3.38 -3.64 10.11
C ARG A 20 2.88 -3.54 8.68
N VAL A 21 3.61 -4.09 7.71
CA VAL A 21 3.15 -4.05 6.32
C VAL A 21 1.89 -4.90 6.14
N ALA A 22 1.80 -6.06 6.80
CA ALA A 22 0.60 -6.89 6.77
C ALA A 22 -0.63 -6.15 7.31
N GLN A 23 -0.48 -5.44 8.43
CA GLN A 23 -1.56 -4.63 9.01
C GLN A 23 -1.99 -3.50 8.06
N ALA A 24 -1.05 -2.75 7.50
CA ALA A 24 -1.35 -1.66 6.57
C ALA A 24 -2.04 -2.18 5.28
N LEU A 25 -1.60 -3.32 4.76
CA LEU A 25 -2.22 -3.95 3.59
C LEU A 25 -3.62 -4.51 3.89
N GLN A 26 -3.85 -5.03 5.10
CA GLN A 26 -5.18 -5.46 5.51
C GLN A 26 -6.13 -4.27 5.65
N GLU A 27 -5.69 -3.20 6.32
CA GLU A 27 -6.47 -1.96 6.46
C GLU A 27 -6.80 -1.36 5.08
N HIS A 28 -5.82 -1.37 4.16
CA HIS A 28 -6.03 -0.97 2.78
C HIS A 28 -7.12 -1.79 2.10
N ALA A 29 -7.04 -3.12 2.18
CA ALA A 29 -8.02 -4.01 1.57
C ALA A 29 -9.44 -3.74 2.13
N ASP A 30 -9.57 -3.58 3.45
CA ASP A 30 -10.84 -3.28 4.10
C ASP A 30 -11.41 -1.93 3.65
N LEU A 31 -10.56 -0.90 3.51
CA LEU A 31 -10.98 0.42 3.03
C LEU A 31 -11.41 0.40 1.56
N VAL A 32 -10.73 -0.34 0.69
CA VAL A 32 -11.12 -0.49 -0.72
C VAL A 32 -12.49 -1.15 -0.84
N GLU A 33 -12.73 -2.22 -0.07
CA GLU A 33 -14.02 -2.91 -0.06
C GLU A 33 -15.14 -2.00 0.47
N ARG A 34 -14.91 -1.28 1.57
CA ARG A 34 -15.87 -0.32 2.11
C ARG A 34 -16.17 0.82 1.14
N LEU A 35 -15.16 1.38 0.49
CA LEU A 35 -15.36 2.40 -0.53
C LEU A 35 -16.23 1.87 -1.68
N ARG A 36 -15.97 0.64 -2.15
CA ARG A 36 -16.77 0.01 -3.19
C ARG A 36 -18.22 -0.19 -2.76
N GLU A 37 -18.46 -0.65 -1.53
CA GLU A 37 -19.82 -0.79 -0.98
C GLU A 37 -20.53 0.56 -0.90
N GLN A 38 -19.84 1.61 -0.44
CA GLN A 38 -20.41 2.97 -0.39
C GLN A 38 -20.71 3.53 -1.77
N LEU A 39 -19.88 3.26 -2.78
CA LEU A 39 -20.18 3.63 -4.16
C LEU A 39 -21.44 2.93 -4.67
N ASN A 40 -21.63 1.65 -4.35
CA ASN A 40 -22.83 0.92 -4.72
C ASN A 40 -24.08 1.49 -4.04
N LEU A 41 -23.99 1.84 -2.75
CA LEU A 41 -25.08 2.51 -2.03
C LEU A 41 -25.38 3.88 -2.64
N TYR A 42 -24.35 4.69 -2.90
CA TYR A 42 -24.48 6.01 -3.53
C TYR A 42 -25.26 5.96 -4.84
N MET A 43 -24.94 4.99 -5.70
CA MET A 43 -25.62 4.80 -6.99
C MET A 43 -27.10 4.44 -6.85
N ALA A 44 -27.50 3.84 -5.72
CA ALA A 44 -28.89 3.49 -5.43
C ALA A 44 -29.70 4.63 -4.78
N LEU A 45 -29.04 5.71 -4.31
CA LEU A 45 -29.71 6.82 -3.63
C LEU A 45 -30.48 7.73 -4.60
N ARG A 46 -31.57 8.30 -4.08
CA ARG A 46 -32.32 9.39 -4.71
C ARG A 46 -31.50 10.68 -4.60
N GLU A 47 -31.71 11.62 -5.53
CA GLU A 47 -30.88 12.84 -5.63
C GLU A 47 -30.76 13.64 -4.33
N GLY A 48 -31.81 13.70 -3.51
CA GLY A 48 -31.82 14.43 -2.24
C GLY A 48 -30.91 13.86 -1.14
N ASP A 49 -30.56 12.56 -1.22
CA ASP A 49 -29.76 11.88 -0.18
C ASP A 49 -28.28 11.75 -0.59
N ARG A 50 -27.91 12.25 -1.78
CA ARG A 50 -26.57 12.06 -2.36
C ARG A 50 -25.50 12.98 -1.76
N GLU A 51 -25.87 14.13 -1.22
CA GLU A 51 -24.89 15.10 -0.71
C GLU A 51 -24.11 14.54 0.50
N GLU A 52 -24.81 13.96 1.47
CA GLU A 52 -24.18 13.32 2.63
C GLU A 52 -23.28 12.14 2.21
N ALA A 53 -23.76 11.33 1.26
CA ALA A 53 -23.01 10.19 0.77
C ALA A 53 -21.74 10.58 -0.02
N LEU A 54 -21.71 11.74 -0.70
CA LEU A 54 -20.49 12.28 -1.31
C LEU A 54 -19.44 12.67 -0.25
N GLY A 55 -19.89 13.20 0.89
CA GLY A 55 -19.02 13.49 2.03
C GLY A 55 -18.34 12.22 2.53
N GLN A 56 -19.11 11.16 2.77
CA GLN A 56 -18.59 9.86 3.22
C GLN A 56 -17.60 9.25 2.20
N LEU A 57 -17.91 9.28 0.90
CA LEU A 57 -16.99 8.81 -0.14
C LEU A 57 -15.65 9.56 -0.11
N SER A 58 -15.69 10.88 0.11
CA SER A 58 -14.48 11.71 0.21
C SER A 58 -13.63 11.33 1.44
N GLU A 59 -14.25 11.00 2.57
CA GLU A 59 -13.55 10.54 3.78
C GLU A 59 -12.86 9.17 3.58
N TYR A 60 -13.50 8.24 2.86
CA TYR A 60 -12.87 6.97 2.50
C TYR A 60 -11.66 7.17 1.60
N LEU A 61 -11.73 8.09 0.62
CA LEU A 61 -10.60 8.42 -0.23
C LEU A 61 -9.44 9.03 0.56
N VAL A 62 -9.72 9.89 1.54
CA VAL A 62 -8.69 10.41 2.46
C VAL A 62 -8.06 9.29 3.28
N SER A 63 -8.87 8.38 3.83
CA SER A 63 -8.36 7.23 4.57
C SER A 63 -7.48 6.32 3.72
N LEU A 64 -7.86 6.09 2.46
CA LEU A 64 -7.02 5.35 1.50
C LEU A 64 -5.68 6.04 1.22
N ARG A 65 -5.64 7.37 1.17
CA ARG A 65 -4.36 8.09 1.02
C ARG A 65 -3.45 7.86 2.24
N ASN A 66 -4.00 7.94 3.45
CA ASN A 66 -3.23 7.74 4.69
C ASN A 66 -2.66 6.31 4.81
N VAL A 67 -3.42 5.30 4.41
CA VAL A 67 -2.93 3.90 4.46
C VAL A 67 -1.87 3.64 3.38
N ARG A 68 -1.98 4.26 2.19
CA ARG A 68 -0.92 4.22 1.16
C ARG A 68 0.40 4.79 1.70
N ASP A 69 0.35 5.96 2.35
CA ASP A 69 1.53 6.57 2.98
C ASP A 69 2.12 5.66 4.07
N SER A 70 1.26 4.91 4.79
CA SER A 70 1.70 3.93 5.81
C SER A 70 2.37 2.70 5.19
N ILE A 71 1.88 2.22 4.04
CA ILE A 71 2.51 1.13 3.27
C ILE A 71 3.89 1.57 2.78
N GLU A 72 4.00 2.76 2.18
CA GLU A 72 5.25 3.33 1.69
C GLU A 72 6.30 3.39 2.81
N LYS A 73 5.93 3.96 3.96
CA LYS A 73 6.81 4.03 5.13
C LYS A 73 7.28 2.65 5.62
N ALA A 74 6.38 1.66 5.68
CA ALA A 74 6.75 0.30 6.10
C ALA A 74 7.77 -0.34 5.14
N VAL A 75 7.69 -0.01 3.86
CA VAL A 75 8.56 -0.52 2.80
C VAL A 75 9.91 0.17 2.79
N ASP A 76 9.95 1.47 3.06
CA ASP A 76 11.19 2.21 3.25
C ASP A 76 11.97 1.67 4.45
N GLU A 77 11.29 1.43 5.58
CA GLU A 77 11.88 0.85 6.78
C GLU A 77 12.43 -0.57 6.50
N TYR A 78 11.67 -1.42 5.81
CA TYR A 78 12.13 -2.74 5.40
C TYR A 78 13.34 -2.66 4.46
N SER A 79 13.31 -1.78 3.45
CA SER A 79 14.40 -1.58 2.50
C SER A 79 15.68 -1.11 3.20
N MET A 80 15.55 -0.28 4.23
CA MET A 80 16.67 0.14 5.06
C MET A 80 17.25 -1.03 5.86
N ILE A 81 16.42 -1.85 6.51
CA ILE A 81 16.88 -3.06 7.22
C ILE A 81 17.56 -4.03 6.26
N ALA A 82 16.94 -4.28 5.11
CA ALA A 82 17.44 -5.24 4.13
C ALA A 82 18.79 -4.83 3.55
N SER A 83 18.96 -3.54 3.21
CA SER A 83 20.23 -3.01 2.70
C SER A 83 21.31 -2.89 3.77
N CYS A 84 20.98 -2.45 4.98
CA CYS A 84 21.93 -2.33 6.09
C CYS A 84 22.45 -3.67 6.59
N CYS A 85 21.54 -4.63 6.78
CA CYS A 85 21.81 -5.87 7.48
C CYS A 85 21.93 -7.07 6.55
N LEU A 86 21.82 -6.86 5.23
CA LEU A 86 21.84 -7.91 4.20
C LEU A 86 20.83 -9.04 4.49
N ALA A 87 19.67 -8.67 5.02
CA ALA A 87 18.66 -9.61 5.50
C ALA A 87 17.35 -9.46 4.72
N ARG A 88 16.58 -10.54 4.62
CA ARG A 88 15.37 -10.59 3.80
C ARG A 88 14.25 -11.33 4.51
N SER A 89 13.02 -10.96 4.15
CA SER A 89 11.82 -11.70 4.53
C SER A 89 11.02 -12.04 3.29
N GLN A 90 10.90 -13.34 3.00
CA GLN A 90 10.06 -13.83 1.90
C GLN A 90 8.59 -13.47 2.12
N ASP A 91 8.12 -13.46 3.37
CA ASP A 91 6.75 -13.08 3.70
C ASP A 91 6.49 -11.61 3.39
N PHE A 92 7.44 -10.72 3.72
CA PHE A 92 7.34 -9.30 3.36
C PHE A 92 7.24 -9.11 1.85
N GLU A 93 8.14 -9.77 1.12
CA GLU A 93 8.19 -9.68 -0.34
C GLU A 93 6.93 -10.26 -1.00
N ALA A 94 6.39 -11.37 -0.46
CA ALA A 94 5.15 -11.97 -0.93
C ALA A 94 3.95 -11.03 -0.71
N LEU A 95 3.88 -10.36 0.45
CA LEU A 95 2.85 -9.36 0.75
C LEU A 95 2.89 -8.19 -0.24
N LEU A 96 4.09 -7.66 -0.54
CA LEU A 96 4.25 -6.62 -1.56
C LEU A 96 3.85 -7.11 -2.95
N GLY A 97 4.28 -8.32 -3.32
CA GLY A 97 3.91 -8.92 -4.60
C GLY A 97 2.40 -9.07 -4.76
N TYR A 98 1.71 -9.53 -3.72
CA TYR A 98 0.25 -9.61 -3.71
C TYR A 98 -0.40 -8.24 -3.88
N TYR A 99 0.06 -7.22 -3.16
CA TYR A 99 -0.46 -5.87 -3.31
C TYR A 99 -0.25 -5.34 -4.72
N ILE A 100 0.96 -5.44 -5.28
CA ILE A 100 1.28 -4.96 -6.62
C ILE A 100 0.36 -5.60 -7.67
N MET A 101 0.13 -6.91 -7.61
CA MET A 101 -0.65 -7.62 -8.63
C MET A 101 -2.16 -7.53 -8.44
N ALA A 102 -2.64 -7.67 -7.21
CA ALA A 102 -4.06 -7.81 -6.91
C ALA A 102 -4.63 -6.62 -6.14
N GLY A 103 -3.95 -6.17 -5.08
CA GLY A 103 -4.40 -5.06 -4.23
C GLY A 103 -4.55 -3.75 -5.01
N SER A 104 -3.49 -3.35 -5.72
CA SER A 104 -3.45 -2.12 -6.51
C SER A 104 -4.45 -2.14 -7.67
N ARG A 105 -4.66 -3.32 -8.27
CA ARG A 105 -5.65 -3.51 -9.33
C ARG A 105 -7.07 -3.29 -8.81
N ARG A 106 -7.44 -3.93 -7.68
CA ARG A 106 -8.76 -3.75 -7.07
C ARG A 106 -9.00 -2.29 -6.69
N GLU A 107 -7.99 -1.63 -6.12
CA GLU A 107 -8.07 -0.22 -5.79
C GLU A 107 -8.29 0.64 -7.04
N ARG A 108 -7.54 0.40 -8.13
CA ARG A 108 -7.70 1.10 -9.41
C ARG A 108 -9.12 0.95 -9.95
N GLU A 109 -9.66 -0.27 -9.96
CA GLU A 109 -11.03 -0.56 -10.41
C GLU A 109 -12.09 0.17 -9.54
N THR A 110 -11.85 0.31 -8.24
CA THR A 110 -12.73 1.08 -7.34
C THR A 110 -12.59 2.60 -7.58
N LEU A 111 -11.38 3.12 -7.80
CA LEU A 111 -11.17 4.53 -8.14
C LEU A 111 -11.80 4.89 -9.50
N GLU A 112 -11.74 4.00 -10.49
CA GLU A 112 -12.41 4.19 -11.79
C GLU A 112 -13.94 4.27 -11.66
N GLN A 113 -14.52 3.61 -10.67
CA GLN A 113 -15.93 3.75 -10.33
C GLN A 113 -16.19 5.08 -9.61
N ALA A 114 -15.35 5.43 -8.63
CA ALA A 114 -15.45 6.67 -7.88
C ALA A 114 -15.30 7.92 -8.77
N SER A 115 -14.47 7.86 -9.81
CA SER A 115 -14.18 8.99 -10.70
C SER A 115 -15.40 9.52 -11.47
N ARG A 116 -16.51 8.78 -11.46
CA ARG A 116 -17.78 9.21 -12.05
C ARG A 116 -18.52 10.23 -11.17
N PHE A 117 -18.14 10.33 -9.90
CA PHE A 117 -18.86 11.09 -8.89
C PHE A 117 -17.97 12.11 -8.16
N VAL A 118 -16.68 11.79 -7.98
CA VAL A 118 -15.71 12.62 -7.25
C VAL A 118 -14.38 12.70 -8.00
N ASP A 119 -13.63 13.79 -7.82
CA ASP A 119 -12.30 13.91 -8.42
C ASP A 119 -11.29 13.03 -7.68
N VAL A 120 -10.74 12.07 -8.40
CA VAL A 120 -9.75 11.09 -7.92
C VAL A 120 -8.46 11.11 -8.73
N ARG A 121 -8.22 12.14 -9.56
CA ARG A 121 -7.01 12.19 -10.41
C ARG A 121 -5.73 12.06 -9.59
N GLY A 122 -5.67 12.80 -8.48
CA GLY A 122 -4.52 12.72 -7.56
C GLY A 122 -4.37 11.36 -6.88
N ASP A 123 -5.45 10.57 -6.74
CA ASP A 123 -5.40 9.22 -6.18
C ASP A 123 -4.78 8.22 -7.16
N PHE A 124 -5.12 8.31 -8.45
CA PHE A 124 -4.47 7.49 -9.47
C PHE A 124 -2.96 7.73 -9.52
N GLU A 125 -2.54 8.99 -9.53
CA GLU A 125 -1.11 9.32 -9.55
C GLU A 125 -0.38 8.79 -8.31
N ARG A 126 -1.01 8.88 -7.13
CA ARG A 126 -0.44 8.34 -5.88
C ARG A 126 -0.34 6.83 -5.92
N LEU A 127 -1.38 6.15 -6.40
CA LEU A 127 -1.38 4.69 -6.55
C LEU A 127 -0.27 4.24 -7.50
N GLU A 128 -0.12 4.89 -8.65
CA GLU A 128 0.94 4.56 -9.61
C GLU A 128 2.34 4.81 -9.04
N ARG A 129 2.53 5.89 -8.30
CA ARG A 129 3.80 6.16 -7.60
C ARG A 129 4.10 5.09 -6.55
N LEU A 130 3.13 4.73 -5.71
CA LEU A 130 3.28 3.70 -4.71
C LEU A 130 3.68 2.37 -5.35
N VAL A 131 2.92 1.90 -6.36
CA VAL A 131 3.21 0.63 -7.04
C VAL A 131 4.63 0.59 -7.60
N ARG A 132 5.11 1.69 -8.21
CA ARG A 132 6.49 1.79 -8.69
C ARG A 132 7.50 1.72 -7.54
N ALA A 133 7.29 2.46 -6.47
CA ALA A 133 8.16 2.42 -5.29
C ALA A 133 8.25 1.00 -4.69
N LEU A 134 7.13 0.28 -4.63
CA LEU A 134 7.10 -1.11 -4.16
C LEU A 134 7.86 -2.06 -5.09
N GLN A 135 7.74 -1.88 -6.41
CA GLN A 135 8.49 -2.64 -7.40
C GLN A 135 10.00 -2.38 -7.27
N ASP A 136 10.40 -1.12 -7.12
CA ASP A 136 11.80 -0.73 -6.96
C ASP A 136 12.39 -1.28 -5.65
N ALA A 137 11.62 -1.29 -4.57
CA ALA A 137 12.01 -1.92 -3.31
C ALA A 137 12.26 -3.43 -3.47
N LEU A 138 11.36 -4.15 -4.15
CA LEU A 138 11.53 -5.58 -4.43
C LEU A 138 12.76 -5.87 -5.30
N ILE A 139 13.03 -5.04 -6.32
CA ILE A 139 14.21 -5.16 -7.18
C ILE A 139 15.48 -4.90 -6.37
N THR A 140 15.49 -3.86 -5.54
CA THR A 140 16.65 -3.49 -4.71
C THR A 140 17.00 -4.61 -3.73
N VAL A 141 15.99 -5.15 -3.04
CA VAL A 141 16.18 -6.25 -2.08
C VAL A 141 16.61 -7.55 -2.79
N SER A 142 16.09 -7.81 -4.00
CA SER A 142 16.45 -8.99 -4.79
C SER A 142 17.85 -8.92 -5.38
N SER A 143 18.26 -7.77 -5.92
CA SER A 143 19.60 -7.55 -6.50
C SER A 143 20.71 -7.59 -5.45
N SER A 144 20.43 -7.13 -4.22
CA SER A 144 21.37 -7.22 -3.09
C SER A 144 21.76 -8.66 -2.75
N ALA A 145 20.95 -9.67 -3.14
CA ALA A 145 21.26 -11.08 -2.95
C ALA A 145 22.13 -11.70 -4.07
N GLY A 146 22.22 -11.06 -5.24
CA GLY A 146 22.99 -11.55 -6.38
C GLY A 146 24.50 -11.38 -6.26
N ASN A 147 24.96 -10.47 -5.39
CA ASN A 147 26.39 -10.15 -5.22
C ASN A 147 27.11 -11.01 -4.18
N PHE A 148 26.47 -12.06 -3.65
CA PHE A 148 27.04 -12.94 -2.60
C PHE A 148 27.02 -14.43 -2.97
N ARG A 149 26.86 -14.76 -4.25
CA ARG A 149 27.17 -16.08 -4.79
C ARG A 149 28.37 -15.99 -5.72
N ASP A 150 29.55 -15.95 -5.12
CA ASP A 150 30.83 -16.42 -5.68
C ASP A 150 31.76 -16.83 -4.52
#